data_AF-A0A833HJE3-F1
#
_entry.id   AF-A0A833HJE3-F1
#
_cell.length_a   1.000
_cell.length_b   1.000
_cell.length_c   1.000
_cell.angle_alpha   90.00
_cell.angle_beta   90.00
_cell.angle_gamma   90.00
#
_symmetry.space_group_name_H-M   'P 1'
#
loop_
_entity.id
_entity.type
_entity.pdbx_description
1 polymer ?
#
loop_
_entity_poly.entity_id
_entity_poly.type
_entity_poly.pdbx_seq_one_letter_code
_entity_poly.pdbx_strand_id
1 'polypeptide(L)'
;MTFEQWQELRGLFHPLARSPEEERERLRRALALMEKFVGAATGTSRDKGGTFNGGEGQMDCIDESINTTLYLTMLQKYGLMREHRVEDRATRGWFLGGWPHTTAVISEAAVLGEQGRGRLWAIDSWFLDNGEPPFILPLETWKAGWEPIR
;
A
#
# COMPACT_ATOMS: atom_id res chain seq x y z
N MET A 1 -17.00 3.94 -4.02
CA MET A 1 -16.59 5.21 -3.39
C MET A 1 -17.56 6.29 -3.80
N THR A 2 -18.16 6.98 -2.84
CA THR A 2 -19.08 8.10 -3.09
C THR A 2 -18.32 9.38 -3.45
N PHE A 3 -19.04 10.43 -3.84
CA PHE A 3 -18.43 11.73 -4.11
C PHE A 3 -17.80 12.34 -2.86
N GLU A 4 -18.47 12.26 -1.71
CA GLU A 4 -17.99 12.78 -0.43
C GLU A 4 -16.71 12.07 0.01
N GLN A 5 -16.70 10.73 -0.07
CA GLN A 5 -15.52 9.91 0.21
C GLN A 5 -14.34 10.29 -0.69
N TRP A 6 -14.60 10.56 -1.97
CA TRP A 6 -13.56 11.00 -2.91
C TRP A 6 -13.03 12.40 -2.59
N GLN A 7 -13.89 13.34 -2.19
CA GLN A 7 -13.47 14.68 -1.77
C GLN A 7 -12.61 14.63 -0.50
N GLU A 8 -13.00 13.82 0.49
CA GLU A 8 -12.24 13.59 1.70
C GLU A 8 -10.84 13.04 1.39
N LEU A 9 -10.77 12.01 0.54
CA LEU A 9 -9.50 11.41 0.11
C LEU A 9 -8.60 12.44 -0.60
N ARG A 10 -9.16 13.25 -1.51
CA ARG A 10 -8.42 14.32 -2.21
C ARG A 10 -7.91 15.39 -1.24
N GLY A 11 -8.63 15.66 -0.16
CA GLY A 11 -8.23 16.59 0.89
C GLY A 11 -6.87 16.23 1.52
N LEU A 12 -6.54 14.93 1.61
CA LEU A 12 -5.25 14.47 2.13
C LEU A 12 -4.05 14.88 1.26
N PHE A 13 -4.29 15.22 -0.01
CA PHE A 13 -3.27 15.57 -0.98
C PHE A 13 -3.24 17.06 -1.32
N HIS A 14 -3.97 17.92 -0.59
CA HIS A 14 -3.98 19.36 -0.85
C HIS A 14 -3.30 20.17 0.27
N PRO A 15 -2.27 21.00 -0.03
CA PRO A 15 -1.52 21.06 -1.30
C PRO A 15 -0.72 19.76 -1.51
N LEU A 16 -0.27 19.47 -2.74
CA LEU A 16 0.50 18.25 -3.03
C LEU A 16 1.76 18.14 -2.15
N ALA A 17 2.19 16.89 -1.89
CA ALA A 17 3.37 16.60 -1.08
C ALA A 17 4.61 17.29 -1.65
N ARG A 18 5.52 17.73 -0.77
CA ARG A 18 6.75 18.45 -1.15
C ARG A 18 8.01 17.61 -1.10
N SER A 19 7.93 16.41 -0.51
CA SER A 19 9.03 15.44 -0.47
C SER A 19 8.50 14.01 -0.56
N PRO A 20 9.35 13.04 -0.96
CA PRO A 20 8.99 11.63 -0.94
C PRO A 20 8.49 11.14 0.44
N GLU A 21 9.10 11.59 1.53
CA GLU A 21 8.69 11.24 2.89
C GLU A 21 7.27 11.71 3.19
N GLU A 22 6.96 12.96 2.84
CA GLU A 22 5.63 13.54 3.03
C GLU A 22 4.58 12.80 2.20
N GLU A 23 4.92 12.43 0.95
CA GLU A 23 4.02 11.67 0.10
C GLU A 23 3.75 10.27 0.66
N ARG A 24 4.78 9.55 1.14
CA ARG A 24 4.60 8.24 1.76
C ARG A 24 3.67 8.29 2.97
N GLU A 25 3.79 9.31 3.82
CA GLU A 25 2.89 9.46 4.97
C GLU A 25 1.43 9.74 4.54
N ARG A 26 1.23 10.56 3.50
CA ARG A 26 -0.11 10.80 2.95
C ARG A 26 -0.69 9.54 2.29
N LEU A 27 0.14 8.76 1.59
CA LEU A 27 -0.25 7.47 1.04
C LEU A 27 -0.69 6.49 2.13
N ARG A 28 0.04 6.40 3.25
CA ARG A 28 -0.37 5.57 4.41
C ARG A 28 -1.80 5.89 4.85
N ARG A 29 -2.08 7.17 5.07
CA ARG A 29 -3.41 7.63 5.51
C ARG A 29 -4.49 7.42 4.45
N ALA A 30 -4.16 7.68 3.18
CA ALA A 30 -5.08 7.54 2.07
C ALA A 30 -5.47 6.07 1.83
N LEU A 31 -4.51 5.15 1.87
CA LEU A 31 -4.74 3.71 1.70
C LEU A 31 -5.63 3.17 2.82
N ALA A 32 -5.32 3.48 4.07
CA ALA A 32 -6.17 3.15 5.23
C ALA A 32 -7.61 3.65 5.06
N LEU A 33 -7.79 4.89 4.59
CA LEU A 33 -9.11 5.48 4.39
C LEU A 33 -9.88 4.79 3.25
N MET A 34 -9.20 4.52 2.13
CA MET A 34 -9.77 3.80 1.00
C MET A 34 -10.20 2.39 1.39
N GLU A 35 -9.38 1.71 2.19
CA GLU A 35 -9.66 0.37 2.67
C GLU A 35 -10.92 0.33 3.57
N LYS A 36 -11.12 1.34 4.42
CA LYS A 36 -12.38 1.48 5.21
C LYS A 36 -13.59 1.67 4.32
N PHE A 37 -13.48 2.55 3.33
CA PHE A 37 -14.58 2.84 2.40
C PHE A 37 -14.94 1.62 1.56
N VAL A 38 -13.95 0.89 1.06
CA VAL A 38 -14.16 -0.32 0.26
C VAL A 38 -14.65 -1.44 1.14
N GLY A 39 -14.03 -1.68 2.30
CA GLY A 39 -14.42 -2.75 3.22
C GLY A 39 -15.87 -2.64 3.68
N ALA A 40 -16.36 -1.43 3.92
CA ALA A 40 -17.78 -1.21 4.25
C ALA A 40 -18.73 -1.57 3.10
N ALA A 41 -18.27 -1.42 1.86
CA ALA A 41 -19.06 -1.71 0.66
C ALA A 41 -18.96 -3.18 0.21
N THR A 42 -17.85 -3.87 0.51
CA THR A 42 -17.56 -5.23 0.04
C THR A 42 -17.67 -6.30 1.13
N GLY A 43 -17.88 -5.90 2.39
CA GLY A 43 -17.96 -6.82 3.52
C GLY A 43 -16.60 -7.21 4.11
N THR A 44 -15.50 -6.55 3.73
CA THR A 44 -14.15 -6.82 4.23
C THR A 44 -13.74 -5.95 5.42
N SER A 45 -14.64 -5.14 5.98
CA SER A 45 -14.36 -4.29 7.17
C SER A 45 -13.89 -5.04 8.42
N ARG A 46 -14.03 -6.37 8.46
CA ARG A 46 -13.61 -7.21 9.58
C ARG A 46 -12.30 -7.96 9.30
N ASP A 47 -11.65 -7.66 8.18
CA ASP A 47 -10.34 -8.22 7.87
C ASP A 47 -9.34 -7.97 9.01
N LYS A 48 -8.57 -9.01 9.32
CA LYS A 48 -7.56 -9.03 10.38
C LYS A 48 -6.20 -9.21 9.78
N GLY A 49 -5.21 -8.48 10.28
CA GLY A 49 -3.84 -8.61 9.78
C GLY A 49 -3.36 -10.06 9.83
N GLY A 50 -2.83 -10.57 8.72
CA GLY A 50 -2.54 -11.98 8.49
C GLY A 50 -3.50 -12.63 7.48
N THR A 51 -3.26 -13.88 7.08
CA THR A 51 -4.16 -14.57 6.12
C THR A 51 -5.28 -15.37 6.81
N PHE A 52 -5.03 -15.89 8.02
CA PHE A 52 -5.93 -16.85 8.68
C PHE A 52 -6.45 -16.35 10.04
N ASN A 53 -6.39 -15.04 10.26
CA ASN A 53 -6.65 -14.45 11.58
C ASN A 53 -8.08 -13.93 11.75
N GLY A 54 -8.85 -13.84 10.66
CA GLY A 54 -10.26 -13.44 10.68
C GLY A 54 -11.20 -14.48 10.10
N GLY A 55 -12.41 -14.04 9.78
CA GLY A 55 -13.51 -14.89 9.32
C GLY A 55 -14.07 -14.42 7.98
N GLU A 56 -15.39 -14.26 7.89
CA GLU A 56 -16.02 -13.70 6.70
C GLU A 56 -15.49 -12.28 6.42
N GLY A 57 -14.98 -12.08 5.20
CA GLY A 57 -14.36 -10.83 4.76
C GLY A 57 -12.84 -10.78 4.94
N GLN A 58 -12.20 -11.86 5.39
CA GLN A 58 -10.75 -11.98 5.49
C GLN A 58 -10.08 -11.94 4.12
N MET A 59 -8.96 -11.23 4.04
CA MET A 59 -8.12 -11.09 2.85
C MET A 59 -6.75 -11.76 3.08
N ASP A 60 -6.14 -12.21 1.98
CA ASP A 60 -4.76 -12.71 1.99
C ASP A 60 -3.79 -11.68 1.42
N CYS A 61 -2.49 -12.01 1.40
CA CYS A 61 -1.47 -11.08 0.87
C CYS A 61 -1.65 -10.74 -0.62
N ILE A 62 -2.29 -11.61 -1.40
CA ILE A 62 -2.55 -11.39 -2.82
C ILE A 62 -3.67 -10.36 -2.96
N ASP A 63 -4.79 -10.56 -2.26
CA ASP A 63 -5.91 -9.61 -2.23
C ASP A 63 -5.45 -8.22 -1.77
N GLU A 64 -4.71 -8.17 -0.67
CA GLU A 64 -4.14 -6.93 -0.11
C GLU A 64 -3.23 -6.20 -1.10
N SER A 65 -2.33 -6.94 -1.76
CA SER A 65 -1.42 -6.36 -2.74
C SER A 65 -2.15 -5.88 -4.00
N ILE A 66 -3.22 -6.56 -4.44
CA ILE A 66 -4.07 -6.13 -5.56
C ILE A 66 -4.79 -4.83 -5.21
N ASN A 67 -5.48 -4.82 -4.08
CA ASN A 67 -6.28 -3.68 -3.63
C ASN A 67 -5.40 -2.44 -3.46
N THR A 68 -4.27 -2.59 -2.76
CA THR A 68 -3.31 -1.49 -2.57
C THR A 68 -2.76 -0.98 -3.90
N THR A 69 -2.39 -1.86 -4.84
CA THR A 69 -1.90 -1.46 -6.17
C THR A 69 -2.99 -0.71 -6.97
N LEU A 70 -4.24 -1.15 -6.87
CA LEU A 70 -5.38 -0.48 -7.52
C LEU A 70 -5.60 0.93 -6.94
N TYR A 71 -5.56 1.06 -5.62
CA TYR A 71 -5.70 2.36 -4.94
C TYR A 71 -4.60 3.32 -5.37
N LEU A 72 -3.34 2.88 -5.34
CA LEU A 72 -2.19 3.67 -5.81
C LEU A 72 -2.34 4.10 -7.27
N THR A 73 -2.78 3.17 -8.13
CA THR A 73 -3.02 3.45 -9.56
C THR A 73 -4.09 4.53 -9.73
N MET A 74 -5.15 4.51 -8.93
CA MET A 74 -6.17 5.56 -8.92
C MET A 74 -5.57 6.91 -8.48
N LEU A 75 -4.83 6.94 -7.38
CA LEU A 75 -4.19 8.17 -6.88
C LEU A 75 -3.24 8.78 -7.92
N GLN A 76 -2.41 7.95 -8.58
CA GLN A 76 -1.54 8.36 -9.67
C GLN A 76 -2.33 8.93 -10.86
N LYS A 77 -3.37 8.23 -11.31
CA LYS A 77 -4.22 8.65 -12.44
C LYS A 77 -4.85 10.02 -12.23
N TYR A 78 -5.20 10.37 -10.99
CA TYR A 78 -5.80 11.66 -10.64
C TYR A 78 -4.77 12.72 -10.20
N GLY A 79 -3.47 12.46 -10.41
CA GLY A 79 -2.40 13.44 -10.15
C GLY A 79 -2.18 13.73 -8.67
N LEU A 80 -2.55 12.81 -7.79
CA LEU A 80 -2.38 12.95 -6.33
C LEU A 80 -0.98 12.49 -5.86
N MET A 81 -0.23 11.83 -6.74
CA MET A 81 1.15 11.39 -6.51
C MET A 81 2.09 12.18 -7.42
N ARG A 82 3.04 12.89 -6.81
CA ARG A 82 4.08 13.66 -7.49
C ARG A 82 5.44 12.98 -7.35
N GLU A 83 5.75 12.52 -6.14
CA GLU A 83 7.08 12.06 -5.72
C GLU A 83 7.33 10.58 -6.02
N HIS A 84 6.28 9.80 -6.31
CA HIS A 84 6.40 8.38 -6.63
C HIS A 84 5.64 7.94 -7.86
N ARG A 85 5.99 6.76 -8.36
CA ARG A 85 5.26 6.02 -9.42
C ARG A 85 4.90 4.63 -8.93
N VAL A 86 3.77 4.12 -9.41
CA VAL A 86 3.35 2.74 -9.14
C VAL A 86 4.18 1.77 -9.98
N GLU A 87 4.68 0.72 -9.35
CA GLU A 87 5.49 -0.33 -9.97
C GLU A 87 4.79 -1.69 -9.91
N ASP A 88 5.38 -2.69 -10.56
CA ASP A 88 4.96 -4.07 -10.40
C ASP A 88 5.11 -4.53 -8.94
N ARG A 89 4.10 -5.28 -8.47
CA ARG A 89 4.12 -5.92 -7.14
C ARG A 89 5.36 -6.80 -6.97
N ALA A 90 5.84 -6.91 -5.75
CA ALA A 90 6.97 -7.77 -5.42
C ALA A 90 6.54 -8.94 -4.53
N THR A 91 7.18 -10.09 -4.72
CA THR A 91 6.99 -11.29 -3.88
C THR A 91 8.31 -11.66 -3.21
N ARG A 92 8.25 -12.08 -1.94
CA ARG A 92 9.35 -12.69 -1.19
C ARG A 92 8.96 -14.07 -0.69
N GLY A 93 9.96 -14.87 -0.34
CA GLY A 93 9.77 -16.28 0.01
C GLY A 93 9.74 -17.18 -1.23
N TRP A 94 10.28 -18.38 -1.08
CA TRP A 94 10.18 -19.46 -2.07
C TRP A 94 9.61 -20.67 -1.35
N PHE A 95 8.86 -21.54 -2.03
CA PHE A 95 8.18 -22.71 -1.44
C PHE A 95 9.07 -23.63 -0.56
N LEU A 96 10.40 -23.49 -0.61
CA LEU A 96 11.37 -24.22 0.23
C LEU A 96 11.89 -23.44 1.46
N GLY A 97 11.55 -22.16 1.61
CA GLY A 97 12.08 -21.24 2.64
C GLY A 97 11.07 -20.26 3.24
N GLY A 98 9.78 -20.43 2.98
CA GLY A 98 8.68 -19.62 3.53
C GLY A 98 7.46 -19.60 2.62
N TRP A 99 6.29 -19.25 3.16
CA TRP A 99 5.11 -18.99 2.32
C TRP A 99 5.36 -17.75 1.46
N PRO A 100 4.97 -17.78 0.16
CA PRO A 100 5.11 -16.61 -0.69
C PRO A 100 4.27 -15.46 -0.12
N HIS A 101 4.90 -14.30 0.05
CA HIS A 101 4.26 -13.07 0.53
C HIS A 101 4.42 -11.99 -0.52
N THR A 102 3.34 -11.32 -0.91
CA THR A 102 3.32 -10.32 -1.99
C THR A 102 2.88 -8.95 -1.47
N THR A 103 3.48 -7.89 -2.00
CA THR A 103 3.21 -6.50 -1.59
C THR A 103 3.10 -5.58 -2.80
N ALA A 104 2.40 -4.44 -2.64
CA ALA A 104 2.42 -3.36 -3.62
C ALA A 104 3.76 -2.60 -3.58
N VAL A 105 4.16 -1.98 -4.69
CA VAL A 105 5.45 -1.30 -4.80
C VAL A 105 5.29 0.07 -5.45
N ILE A 106 6.04 1.04 -4.94
CA ILE A 106 6.23 2.34 -5.58
C ILE A 106 7.72 2.65 -5.74
N SER A 107 8.07 3.43 -6.76
CA SER A 107 9.41 3.97 -6.98
C SER A 107 9.42 5.49 -6.76
N GLU A 108 10.52 6.05 -6.24
CA GLU A 108 10.70 7.50 -6.19
C GLU A 108 10.89 8.09 -7.60
N ALA A 109 10.09 9.09 -7.96
CA ALA A 109 10.04 9.68 -9.30
C ALA A 109 11.23 10.58 -9.63
N ALA A 110 11.86 11.19 -8.62
CA ALA A 110 12.88 12.23 -8.79
C ALA A 110 14.34 11.73 -8.67
N VAL A 111 14.54 10.47 -8.26
CA VAL A 111 15.88 9.90 -8.08
C VAL A 111 16.13 8.86 -9.15
N LEU A 112 16.43 9.28 -10.37
CA LEU A 112 17.16 8.39 -11.27
C LEU A 112 18.54 8.17 -10.62
N GLY A 113 18.70 7.08 -9.87
CA GLY A 113 20.03 6.66 -9.43
C GLY A 113 20.92 6.31 -10.62
N GLU A 114 22.14 5.86 -10.37
CA GLU A 114 23.13 5.50 -11.41
C GLU A 114 22.61 4.46 -12.44
N GLN A 115 21.52 3.75 -12.12
CA GLN A 115 20.88 2.73 -12.95
C GLN A 115 19.56 3.21 -13.62
N GLY A 116 19.20 4.49 -13.51
CA GLY A 116 17.99 5.05 -14.14
C GLY A 116 16.67 4.62 -13.50
N ARG A 117 16.67 4.16 -12.24
CA ARG A 117 15.44 3.83 -11.49
C ARG A 117 15.44 4.46 -10.10
N GLY A 118 14.25 4.92 -9.70
CA GLY A 118 13.92 5.38 -8.34
C GLY A 118 14.18 4.34 -7.28
N ARG A 119 14.44 4.79 -6.05
CA ARG A 119 14.43 3.89 -4.88
C ARG A 119 13.05 3.24 -4.77
N LEU A 120 13.03 1.92 -4.60
CA LEU A 120 11.80 1.14 -4.47
C LEU A 120 11.37 1.02 -3.01
N TRP A 121 10.06 1.11 -2.79
CA TRP A 121 9.41 1.01 -1.49
C TRP A 121 8.28 -0.01 -1.56
N ALA A 122 8.28 -0.95 -0.63
CA ALA A 122 7.16 -1.87 -0.40
C ALA A 122 6.05 -1.14 0.37
N ILE A 123 4.79 -1.43 0.04
CA ILE A 123 3.59 -0.95 0.75
C ILE A 123 2.74 -2.16 1.12
N ASP A 124 2.76 -2.49 2.41
CA ASP A 124 2.22 -3.74 2.93
C ASP A 124 1.11 -3.50 3.97
N SER A 125 -0.14 -3.69 3.53
CA SER A 125 -1.36 -3.62 4.37
C SER A 125 -1.65 -4.92 5.11
N TRP A 126 -1.10 -6.05 4.67
CA TRP A 126 -1.44 -7.39 5.18
C TRP A 126 -1.14 -7.59 6.67
N PHE A 127 -0.20 -6.85 7.24
CA PHE A 127 0.21 -7.07 8.64
C PHE A 127 -0.79 -6.52 9.67
N LEU A 128 -1.71 -5.65 9.27
CA LEU A 128 -2.58 -4.89 10.17
C LEU A 128 -4.06 -5.15 9.85
N ASP A 129 -4.94 -4.79 10.78
CA ASP A 129 -6.39 -4.89 10.57
C ASP A 129 -6.89 -3.87 9.54
N ASN A 130 -8.09 -4.12 8.99
CA ASN A 130 -8.68 -3.27 7.96
C ASN A 130 -8.63 -1.77 8.30
N GLY A 131 -8.05 -0.99 7.38
CA GLY A 131 -8.03 0.46 7.49
C GLY A 131 -7.00 1.00 8.48
N GLU A 132 -6.07 0.16 8.94
CA GLU A 132 -4.85 0.62 9.59
C GLU A 132 -3.84 1.11 8.54
N PRO A 133 -3.03 2.14 8.83
CA PRO A 133 -2.09 2.66 7.83
C PRO A 133 -0.99 1.64 7.49
N PRO A 134 -0.86 1.21 6.21
CA PRO A 134 0.00 0.10 5.80
C PRO A 134 1.48 0.43 5.94
N PHE A 135 2.33 -0.56 6.24
CA PHE A 135 3.78 -0.35 6.35
C PHE A 135 4.40 0.08 5.03
N ILE A 136 5.20 1.15 5.06
CA ILE A 136 5.97 1.61 3.91
C ILE A 136 7.45 1.63 4.28
N LEU A 137 8.25 0.86 3.57
CA LEU A 137 9.68 0.69 3.86
C LEU A 137 10.46 0.35 2.58
N PRO A 138 11.80 0.49 2.56
CA PRO A 138 12.60 0.15 1.40
C PRO A 138 12.36 -1.30 0.96
N LEU A 139 12.17 -1.52 -0.34
CA LEU A 139 11.82 -2.84 -0.87
C LEU A 139 12.87 -3.91 -0.50
N GLU A 140 14.15 -3.55 -0.49
CA GLU A 140 15.22 -4.47 -0.10
C GLU A 140 15.13 -4.90 1.37
N THR A 141 14.78 -3.98 2.27
CA THR A 141 14.54 -4.29 3.69
C THR A 141 13.34 -5.23 3.83
N TRP A 142 12.26 -4.98 3.09
CA TRP A 142 11.12 -5.90 3.04
C TRP A 142 11.53 -7.26 2.48
N LYS A 143 12.25 -7.34 1.36
CA LYS A 143 12.69 -8.62 0.77
C LYS A 143 13.60 -9.43 1.71
N ALA A 144 14.36 -8.76 2.58
CA ALA A 144 15.22 -9.40 3.57
C ALA A 144 14.46 -10.06 4.75
N GLY A 145 13.12 -10.09 4.72
CA GLY A 145 12.30 -10.76 5.73
C GLY A 145 11.86 -9.85 6.87
N TRP A 146 11.80 -8.53 6.65
CA TRP A 146 11.27 -7.60 7.64
C TRP A 146 9.81 -7.94 8.02
N GLU A 147 9.51 -7.88 9.31
CA GLU A 147 8.16 -7.98 9.86
C GLU A 147 8.03 -6.98 11.02
N PRO A 148 6.82 -6.46 11.29
CA PRO A 148 6.60 -5.58 12.43
C PRO A 148 6.79 -6.33 13.75
N ILE A 149 7.39 -5.67 14.74
CA ILE A 149 7.46 -6.18 16.10
C ILE A 149 6.05 -6.11 16.70
N ARG A 150 5.55 -7.23 17.20
CA ARG A 150 4.24 -7.35 17.87
C ARG A 150 4.36 -7.20 19.38
#